data_AF-A0A2V9Q9P1-F1
#
_entry.id   AF-A0A2V9Q9P1-F1
#
_cell.length_a   1.000
_cell.length_b   1.000
_cell.length_c   1.000
_cell.angle_alpha   90.00
_cell.angle_beta   90.00
_cell.angle_gamma   90.00
#
_symmetry.space_group_name_H-M   'P 1'
#
loop_
_entity.id
_entity.type
_entity.pdbx_description
1 polymer ?
#
loop_
_entity_poly.entity_id
_entity_poly.type
_entity_poly.pdbx_seq_one_letter_code
_entity_poly.pdbx_strand_id
1 'polypeptide(L)'
;MVKYVGAVALVLLAVAVASSAERQMKSLLDASHDERWAEFRVTLQDVIKYCDRAQVTAIQSKKKVKRTEIKIRQISVRLRNMKFDVDADDQPSVQAAVDKLEHFRAELFRSMFNMSEKDQ
;
A
#
# COMPACT_ATOMS: atom_id res chain seq x y z
N MET A 1 -28.72 3.15 -5.67
CA MET A 1 -27.47 3.10 -6.49
C MET A 1 -26.33 4.01 -5.99
N VAL A 2 -26.55 4.94 -5.06
CA VAL A 2 -25.56 5.98 -4.67
C VAL A 2 -24.39 5.47 -3.79
N LYS A 3 -24.56 4.38 -3.02
CA LYS A 3 -23.52 3.88 -2.10
C LYS A 3 -22.28 3.26 -2.80
N TYR A 4 -22.41 2.78 -4.04
CA TYR A 4 -21.34 2.03 -4.72
C TYR A 4 -20.33 2.90 -5.47
N VAL A 5 -20.74 4.06 -5.97
CA VAL A 5 -19.84 5.01 -6.65
C VAL A 5 -18.80 5.55 -5.66
N GLY A 6 -19.20 5.81 -4.42
CA GLY A 6 -18.30 6.25 -3.34
C GLY A 6 -17.20 5.24 -3.04
N ALA A 7 -17.53 3.94 -2.93
CA ALA A 7 -16.54 2.91 -2.60
C ALA A 7 -15.46 2.73 -3.67
N VAL A 8 -15.84 2.77 -4.96
CA VAL A 8 -14.87 2.68 -6.07
C VAL A 8 -13.96 3.92 -6.10
N ALA A 9 -14.52 5.11 -5.89
CA ALA A 9 -13.73 6.35 -5.81
C ALA A 9 -12.76 6.33 -4.62
N LEU A 10 -13.20 5.85 -3.46
CA LEU A 10 -12.37 5.70 -2.25
C LEU A 10 -11.19 4.74 -2.47
N VAL A 11 -11.42 3.57 -3.09
CA VAL A 11 -10.34 2.63 -3.42
C VAL A 11 -9.33 3.26 -4.36
N LEU A 12 -9.81 3.91 -5.43
CA LEU A 12 -8.92 4.53 -6.42
C LEU A 12 -8.11 5.68 -5.81
N LEU A 13 -8.75 6.51 -4.99
CA LEU A 13 -8.08 7.61 -4.29
C LEU A 13 -7.03 7.08 -3.32
N ALA A 14 -7.38 6.11 -2.47
CA ALA A 14 -6.44 5.54 -1.50
C ALA A 14 -5.21 4.90 -2.18
N VAL A 15 -5.41 4.15 -3.26
CA VAL A 15 -4.32 3.57 -4.06
C VAL A 15 -3.47 4.65 -4.73
N ALA A 16 -4.09 5.72 -5.24
CA ALA A 16 -3.39 6.82 -5.87
C ALA A 16 -2.52 7.58 -4.86
N VAL A 17 -3.04 7.85 -3.67
CA VAL A 17 -2.30 8.51 -2.57
C VAL A 17 -1.14 7.64 -2.13
N ALA A 18 -1.36 6.34 -1.90
CA ALA A 18 -0.28 5.41 -1.55
C ALA A 18 0.84 5.36 -2.62
N SER A 19 0.46 5.38 -3.91
CA SER A 19 1.43 5.42 -5.02
C SER A 19 2.15 6.77 -5.16
N SER A 20 1.55 7.85 -4.66
CA SER A 20 2.19 9.17 -4.63
C SER A 20 3.19 9.26 -3.49
N ALA A 21 2.78 8.84 -2.29
CA ALA A 21 3.64 8.80 -1.11
C ALA A 21 4.84 7.86 -1.33
N GLU A 22 4.67 6.72 -2.00
CA GLU A 22 5.79 5.86 -2.40
C GLU A 22 6.79 6.57 -3.32
N ARG A 23 6.33 7.33 -4.31
CA ARG A 23 7.22 8.11 -5.18
C ARG A 23 7.93 9.23 -4.42
N GLN A 24 7.24 9.87 -3.47
CA GLN A 24 7.85 10.87 -2.59
C GLN A 24 8.95 10.26 -1.73
N MET A 25 8.75 9.04 -1.19
CA MET A 25 9.83 8.33 -0.49
C MET A 25 11.05 8.12 -1.37
N LYS A 26 10.87 7.71 -2.63
CA LYS A 26 12.02 7.57 -3.54
C LYS A 26 12.75 8.89 -3.76
N SER A 27 12.02 9.98 -4.01
CA SER A 27 12.64 11.29 -4.20
C SER A 27 13.35 11.79 -2.95
N LEU A 28 12.81 11.48 -1.76
CA LEU A 28 13.51 11.70 -0.51
C LEU A 28 14.83 10.92 -0.56
N LEU A 29 14.81 9.61 -0.81
CA LEU A 29 16.03 8.78 -0.86
C LEU A 29 17.14 9.27 -1.82
N ASP A 30 16.79 10.02 -2.86
CA ASP A 30 17.75 10.56 -3.83
C ASP A 30 18.31 11.96 -3.45
N ALA A 31 17.76 12.65 -2.43
CA ALA A 31 18.19 14.00 -1.99
C ALA A 31 19.15 13.97 -0.78
N SER A 32 20.24 14.76 -0.77
CA SER A 32 21.25 14.75 0.33
C SER A 32 20.81 15.50 1.61
N HIS A 33 20.86 14.85 2.79
CA HIS A 33 20.90 15.34 4.22
C HIS A 33 19.94 14.65 5.23
N ASP A 34 20.25 14.77 6.53
CA ASP A 34 19.69 14.03 7.70
C ASP A 34 18.22 14.30 8.09
N GLU A 35 17.64 15.47 7.79
CA GLU A 35 16.24 15.81 8.16
C GLU A 35 15.19 14.97 7.42
N ARG A 36 15.62 14.30 6.36
CA ARG A 36 14.84 13.48 5.44
C ARG A 36 14.34 12.18 6.05
N TRP A 37 15.03 11.63 7.03
CA TRP A 37 14.65 10.34 7.63
C TRP A 37 13.37 10.45 8.46
N ALA A 38 13.14 11.59 9.11
CA ALA A 38 11.87 11.86 9.80
C ALA A 38 10.71 11.93 8.79
N GLU A 39 10.89 12.65 7.69
CA GLU A 39 9.88 12.74 6.62
C GLU A 39 9.66 11.39 5.92
N PHE A 40 10.73 10.62 5.68
CA PHE A 40 10.65 9.27 5.13
C PHE A 40 9.81 8.36 6.03
N ARG A 41 10.06 8.36 7.34
CA ARG A 41 9.28 7.55 8.30
C ARG A 41 7.81 7.95 8.33
N VAL A 42 7.50 9.24 8.29
CA VAL A 42 6.11 9.72 8.20
C VAL A 42 5.46 9.26 6.89
N THR A 43 6.17 9.40 5.78
CA THR A 43 5.67 9.01 4.46
C THR A 43 5.47 7.49 4.36
N LEU A 44 6.33 6.69 5.00
CA LEU A 44 6.19 5.24 5.09
C LEU A 44 4.92 4.84 5.85
N GLN A 45 4.61 5.53 6.94
CA GLN A 45 3.36 5.30 7.69
C GLN A 45 2.13 5.65 6.85
N ASP A 46 2.18 6.73 6.08
CA ASP A 46 1.09 7.10 5.18
C ASP A 46 0.87 6.04 4.09
N VAL A 47 1.94 5.50 3.50
CA VAL A 47 1.80 4.39 2.54
C VAL A 47 1.09 3.19 3.16
N ILE A 48 1.46 2.79 4.37
CA ILE A 48 0.79 1.68 5.07
C ILE A 48 -0.70 2.00 5.29
N LYS A 49 -1.00 3.18 5.85
CA LYS A 49 -2.35 3.63 6.16
C LYS A 49 -3.27 3.66 4.94
N TYR A 50 -2.79 4.19 3.82
CA TYR A 50 -3.60 4.27 2.60
C TYR A 50 -3.73 2.91 1.90
N CYS A 51 -2.73 2.04 1.98
CA CYS A 51 -2.85 0.66 1.50
C CYS A 51 -3.89 -0.14 2.31
N ASP A 52 -3.88 -0.03 3.63
CA ASP A 52 -4.86 -0.66 4.52
C ASP A 52 -6.30 -0.22 4.16
N ARG A 53 -6.52 1.09 4.07
CA ARG A 53 -7.82 1.65 3.65
C ARG A 53 -8.25 1.12 2.28
N ALA A 54 -7.32 1.04 1.32
CA ALA A 54 -7.62 0.55 -0.02
C ALA A 54 -8.03 -0.93 -0.01
N GLN A 55 -7.32 -1.77 0.72
CA GLN A 55 -7.61 -3.19 0.91
C GLN A 55 -8.97 -3.40 1.57
N VAL A 56 -9.19 -2.79 2.74
CA VAL A 56 -10.44 -2.94 3.50
C VAL A 56 -11.63 -2.52 2.64
N THR A 57 -11.53 -1.37 1.97
CA THR A 57 -12.61 -0.87 1.11
C THR A 57 -12.83 -1.78 -0.11
N ALA A 58 -11.77 -2.31 -0.72
CA ALA A 58 -11.88 -3.21 -1.86
C ALA A 58 -12.56 -4.53 -1.47
N ILE A 59 -12.18 -5.11 -0.32
CA ILE A 59 -12.78 -6.35 0.22
C ILE A 59 -14.26 -6.12 0.55
N GLN A 60 -14.57 -5.09 1.34
CA GLN A 60 -15.94 -4.78 1.76
C GLN A 60 -16.87 -4.49 0.58
N SER A 61 -16.38 -3.71 -0.40
CA SER A 61 -17.18 -3.38 -1.58
C SER A 61 -17.22 -4.51 -2.62
N LYS A 62 -16.34 -5.52 -2.49
CA LYS A 62 -16.08 -6.54 -3.51
C LYS A 62 -15.71 -5.96 -4.88
N LYS A 63 -15.22 -4.71 -4.92
CA LYS A 63 -14.84 -4.02 -6.16
C LYS A 63 -13.35 -3.77 -6.20
N LYS A 64 -12.78 -3.89 -7.40
CA LYS A 64 -11.36 -3.62 -7.69
C LYS A 64 -10.36 -4.45 -6.87
N VAL A 65 -10.77 -5.51 -6.17
CA VAL A 65 -9.92 -6.38 -5.33
C VAL A 65 -8.61 -6.77 -6.05
N LYS A 66 -8.70 -7.35 -7.25
CA LYS A 66 -7.52 -7.70 -8.07
C LYS A 66 -6.63 -6.51 -8.41
N ARG A 67 -7.24 -5.37 -8.77
CA ARG A 67 -6.49 -4.15 -9.11
C ARG A 67 -5.78 -3.56 -7.88
N THR A 68 -6.43 -3.59 -6.73
CA THR A 68 -5.86 -3.16 -5.45
C THR A 68 -4.69 -4.06 -5.05
N GLU A 69 -4.83 -5.39 -5.17
CA GLU A 69 -3.74 -6.34 -4.88
C GLU A 69 -2.50 -6.04 -5.73
N ILE A 70 -2.67 -5.89 -7.05
CA ILE A 70 -1.56 -5.62 -7.98
C ILE A 70 -0.84 -4.32 -7.59
N LYS A 71 -1.60 -3.30 -7.16
CA LYS A 71 -1.02 -2.02 -6.77
C LYS A 71 -0.25 -2.11 -5.46
N ILE A 72 -0.79 -2.79 -4.45
CA ILE A 72 -0.08 -3.02 -3.19
C ILE A 72 1.16 -3.90 -3.43
N ARG A 73 1.10 -4.89 -4.35
CA ARG A 73 2.27 -5.67 -4.80
C ARG A 73 3.37 -4.78 -5.35
N GLN A 74 3.02 -3.86 -6.25
CA GLN A 74 3.99 -2.93 -6.85
C GLN A 74 4.66 -2.06 -5.78
N ILE A 75 3.89 -1.53 -4.83
CA ILE A 75 4.41 -0.71 -3.72
C ILE A 75 5.34 -1.55 -2.82
N SER A 76 4.94 -2.76 -2.43
CA SER A 76 5.74 -3.66 -1.59
C SER A 76 7.11 -3.99 -2.22
N VAL A 77 7.13 -4.30 -3.52
CA VAL A 77 8.38 -4.55 -4.25
C VAL A 77 9.29 -3.32 -4.25
N ARG A 78 8.72 -2.12 -4.46
CA ARG A 78 9.50 -0.88 -4.45
C ARG A 78 10.07 -0.58 -3.06
N LEU A 79 9.26 -0.71 -2.01
CA LEU A 79 9.73 -0.55 -0.63
C LEU A 79 10.84 -1.55 -0.27
N ARG A 80 10.73 -2.80 -0.72
CA ARG A 80 11.78 -3.80 -0.52
C ARG A 80 13.10 -3.38 -1.17
N ASN A 81 13.05 -2.79 -2.36
CA ASN A 81 14.24 -2.28 -3.03
C ASN A 81 14.81 -1.08 -2.27
N MET A 82 13.95 -0.16 -1.81
CA MET A 82 14.35 1.01 -1.01
C MET A 82 15.01 0.64 0.33
N LYS A 83 14.75 -0.55 0.87
CA LYS A 83 15.39 -1.01 2.12
C LYS A 83 16.92 -0.94 2.05
N PHE A 84 17.51 -1.14 0.88
CA PHE A 84 18.97 -1.08 0.73
C PHE A 84 19.50 0.34 0.48
N ASP A 85 18.60 1.29 0.25
CA ASP A 85 18.89 2.72 0.07
C ASP A 85 18.79 3.49 1.41
N VAL A 86 18.33 2.83 2.50
CA VAL A 86 18.21 3.43 3.84
C VAL A 86 19.32 3.04 4.79
N ASP A 87 19.56 3.90 5.76
CA ASP A 87 20.50 3.65 6.86
C ASP A 87 20.13 2.35 7.59
N ALA A 88 21.15 1.64 8.08
CA ALA A 88 21.00 0.33 8.71
C ALA A 88 19.95 0.32 9.83
N ASP A 89 19.87 1.41 10.60
CA ASP A 89 18.94 1.59 11.72
C ASP A 89 17.48 1.72 11.24
N ASP A 90 17.24 2.20 10.02
CA ASP A 90 15.91 2.37 9.44
C ASP A 90 15.45 1.14 8.62
N GLN A 91 16.35 0.24 8.23
CA GLN A 91 16.01 -0.97 7.47
C GLN A 91 14.94 -1.86 8.15
N PRO A 92 14.95 -2.08 9.49
CA PRO A 92 13.90 -2.84 10.16
C PRO A 92 12.51 -2.22 9.98
N SER A 93 12.43 -0.88 9.98
CA SER A 93 11.16 -0.17 9.81
C SER A 93 10.59 -0.35 8.39
N VAL A 94 11.45 -0.31 7.38
CA VAL A 94 11.08 -0.58 5.98
C VAL A 94 10.66 -2.03 5.80
N GLN A 95 11.37 -2.99 6.42
CA GLN A 95 11.00 -4.40 6.36
C GLN A 95 9.62 -4.64 7.00
N ALA A 96 9.35 -4.06 8.17
CA ALA A 96 8.05 -4.17 8.82
C ALA A 96 6.91 -3.59 7.96
N ALA A 97 7.17 -2.51 7.21
CA ALA A 97 6.21 -1.97 6.25
C ALA A 97 5.95 -2.95 5.10
N VAL A 98 7.00 -3.53 4.51
CA VAL A 98 6.89 -4.56 3.47
C VAL A 98 6.04 -5.74 3.97
N ASP A 99 6.31 -6.24 5.17
CA ASP A 99 5.60 -7.39 5.73
C ASP A 99 4.10 -7.09 5.94
N LYS A 100 3.76 -5.87 6.38
CA LYS A 100 2.37 -5.41 6.45
C LYS A 100 1.72 -5.38 5.07
N LEU A 101 2.39 -4.85 4.06
CA LEU A 101 1.84 -4.83 2.70
C LEU A 101 1.64 -6.25 2.13
N GLU A 102 2.53 -7.20 2.44
CA GLU A 102 2.33 -8.61 2.07
C GLU A 102 1.13 -9.23 2.79
N HIS A 103 0.91 -8.89 4.06
CA HIS A 103 -0.29 -9.30 4.78
C HIS A 103 -1.57 -8.77 4.10
N PHE A 104 -1.60 -7.49 3.76
CA PHE A 104 -2.72 -6.84 3.05
C PHE A 104 -3.03 -7.52 1.71
N ARG A 105 -1.97 -7.90 0.98
CA ARG A 105 -2.11 -8.67 -0.27
C ARG A 105 -2.68 -10.06 -0.05
N ALA A 106 -2.25 -10.75 1.00
CA ALA A 106 -2.76 -12.07 1.33
C ALA A 106 -4.26 -12.03 1.65
N GLU A 107 -4.73 -11.00 2.37
CA GLU A 107 -6.16 -10.80 2.63
C GLU A 107 -6.96 -10.52 1.35
N LEU A 108 -6.46 -9.63 0.50
CA LEU A 108 -7.06 -9.37 -0.81
C LEU A 108 -7.14 -10.65 -1.65
N PHE A 109 -6.06 -11.43 -1.71
CA PHE A 109 -6.01 -12.68 -2.46
C PHE A 109 -7.02 -13.69 -1.91
N ARG A 110 -7.05 -13.94 -0.59
CA ARG A 110 -8.04 -14.81 0.07
C ARG A 110 -9.47 -14.39 -0.24
N SER A 111 -9.76 -13.09 -0.22
CA SER A 111 -11.09 -12.58 -0.54
C SER A 111 -11.55 -12.93 -1.96
N MET A 112 -10.63 -13.07 -2.93
CA MET A 112 -10.96 -13.45 -4.30
C MET A 112 -11.51 -14.88 -4.39
N PHE A 113 -10.98 -15.81 -3.60
CA PHE A 113 -11.46 -17.20 -3.57
C PHE A 113 -12.74 -17.37 -2.76
N ASN A 114 -12.91 -16.57 -1.69
CA ASN A 114 -14.16 -16.56 -0.94
C ASN A 114 -15.32 -15.88 -1.70
N MET A 115 -15.01 -15.04 -2.69
CA MET A 115 -16.02 -14.49 -3.60
C MET A 115 -16.49 -15.51 -4.64
N SER A 116 -15.63 -16.42 -5.09
CA SER A 116 -16.01 -17.42 -6.11
C SER A 116 -16.95 -18.51 -5.60
N GLU A 117 -17.01 -18.78 -4.30
CA GLU A 117 -17.92 -19.81 -3.73
C GLU A 117 -19.38 -19.37 -3.61
N LYS A 118 -19.68 -18.07 -3.61
CA LYS A 118 -21.07 -17.55 -3.46
C LYS A 118 -21.74 -17.16 -4.78
N ASP A 119 -21.01 -17.28 -5.88
CA ASP A 119 -21.50 -17.01 -7.24
C ASP A 119 -21.67 -18.33 -8.06
N GLN A 120 -21.61 -19.50 -7.40
CA GLN A 120 -22.05 -20.82 -7.91
C GLN A 120 -23.34 -21.24 -7.21
#